data_AF-A0A316RZL2-F1
#
_entry.id   AF-A0A316RZL2-F1
#
_cell.length_a   1.000
_cell.length_b   1.000
_cell.length_c   1.000
_cell.angle_alpha   90.00
_cell.angle_beta   90.00
_cell.angle_gamma   90.00
#
_symmetry.space_group_name_H-M   'P 1'
#
loop_
_entity.id
_entity.type
_entity.pdbx_description
1 polymer ?
#
loop_
_entity_poly.entity_id
_entity_poly.type
_entity_poly.pdbx_seq_one_letter_code
_entity_poly.pdbx_strand_id
1 'polypeptide(L)'
;MSEIIYVPEDRDGSTVISYTAPFKLDRKAKITVPHQYTALVFADGKLLLRMEPCDSKIIYRVCGKEQVGHTLQIAFVHGKAIPETLWGFGNVQVNNQRLRELYRAGANGACKVVIADISGYGRLAAAFPHGMTVTIDSVRERLNAIIGSVGVQVLGSCLANSPVSACEVSSLLGEVQNKMQVLLADNQKIKEMGLRISALTVAGLFVNWEDLESIRSRLNKPESTKEAVSPADGKSLAAGDVTAHASVEHQTDDCADETLIMKAAVIQSNVEKNLITKFQLPHEGAHFVINYDEYLRMVEAMPPDVISLPNMKEKLHVLSSDGVGNPIKIEMFPLIRFVKAGLPIGEAKKATRIWKVLNCIRHRSPGNTEYLRKFFDAPGMTVEKFMSDALDFYHKNGLYTKD
;
A
#
# COMPACT_ATOMS: atom_id res chain seq x y z
N MET A 1 46.88 -13.77 -22.29
CA MET A 1 45.50 -13.61 -21.78
C MET A 1 45.58 -13.00 -20.39
N SER A 2 44.89 -11.87 -20.21
CA SER A 2 44.80 -11.04 -19.02
C SER A 2 44.14 -11.77 -17.85
N GLU A 3 44.42 -11.32 -16.64
CA GLU A 3 43.79 -11.80 -15.42
C GLU A 3 42.30 -11.40 -15.40
N ILE A 4 41.40 -12.36 -15.15
CA ILE A 4 39.96 -12.12 -15.06
C ILE A 4 39.55 -12.19 -13.59
N ILE A 5 38.97 -11.10 -13.09
CA ILE A 5 38.45 -11.01 -11.72
C ILE A 5 36.93 -10.85 -11.81
N TYR A 6 36.20 -11.83 -11.30
CA TYR A 6 34.74 -11.79 -11.22
C TYR A 6 34.31 -11.00 -9.99
N VAL A 7 33.41 -10.05 -10.21
CA VAL A 7 32.81 -9.17 -9.20
C VAL A 7 31.31 -9.06 -9.47
N PRO A 8 30.47 -8.72 -8.47
CA PRO A 8 29.06 -8.45 -8.71
C PRO A 8 28.89 -7.28 -9.68
N GLU A 9 28.07 -7.47 -10.71
CA GLU A 9 27.53 -6.38 -11.50
C GLU A 9 26.27 -5.86 -10.82
N ASP A 10 26.36 -4.70 -10.17
CA ASP A 10 25.20 -3.98 -9.63
C ASP A 10 25.16 -2.61 -10.31
N ARG A 11 24.29 -2.48 -11.31
CA ARG A 11 24.23 -1.27 -12.15
C ARG A 11 23.32 -0.21 -11.52
N ASP A 12 22.27 -0.62 -10.81
CA ASP A 12 21.14 0.25 -10.48
C ASP A 12 20.65 0.12 -9.01
N GLY A 13 21.27 -0.70 -8.17
CA GLY A 13 20.91 -0.88 -6.75
C GLY A 13 19.60 -1.63 -6.49
N SER A 14 18.91 -2.07 -7.56
CA SER A 14 17.65 -2.83 -7.52
C SER A 14 17.85 -4.34 -7.60
N THR A 15 19.09 -4.79 -7.78
CA THR A 15 19.43 -6.20 -8.01
C THR A 15 19.71 -6.91 -6.69
N VAL A 16 19.00 -8.02 -6.45
CA VAL A 16 19.19 -8.89 -5.28
C VAL A 16 20.16 -10.03 -5.62
N ILE A 17 20.06 -10.58 -6.84
CA ILE A 17 20.96 -11.62 -7.33
C ILE A 17 21.44 -11.25 -8.73
N SER A 18 22.75 -11.10 -8.91
CA SER A 18 23.38 -10.96 -10.22
C SER A 18 24.16 -12.22 -10.57
N TYR A 19 23.98 -12.69 -11.80
CA TYR A 19 24.72 -13.84 -12.34
C TYR A 19 25.80 -13.35 -13.29
N THR A 20 26.97 -13.98 -13.23
CA THR A 20 27.96 -13.84 -14.31
C THR A 20 27.45 -14.55 -15.56
N ALA A 21 27.98 -14.17 -16.73
CA ALA A 21 27.91 -15.06 -17.88
C ALA A 21 28.57 -16.42 -17.53
N PRO A 22 28.08 -17.54 -18.09
CA PRO A 22 28.78 -18.82 -17.96
C PRO A 22 30.21 -18.71 -18.51
N PHE A 23 31.18 -19.24 -17.78
CA PHE A 23 32.60 -19.16 -18.15
C PHE A 23 33.31 -20.49 -17.94
N LYS A 24 34.31 -20.78 -18.76
CA LYS A 24 35.21 -21.92 -18.51
C LYS A 24 36.20 -21.56 -17.42
N LEU A 25 36.27 -22.36 -16.36
CA LEU A 25 37.21 -22.13 -15.27
C LEU A 25 38.66 -22.36 -15.72
N ASP A 26 39.51 -21.35 -15.58
CA ASP A 26 40.96 -21.46 -15.76
C ASP A 26 41.73 -21.31 -14.43
N ARG A 27 43.07 -21.46 -14.49
CA ARG A 27 43.94 -21.38 -13.31
C ARG A 27 44.21 -19.96 -12.81
N LYS A 28 43.86 -18.93 -13.59
CA LYS A 28 44.09 -17.51 -13.30
C LYS A 28 42.80 -16.78 -12.89
N ALA A 29 41.64 -17.41 -13.04
CA ALA A 29 40.34 -16.87 -12.69
C ALA A 29 40.26 -16.60 -11.19
N LYS A 30 39.98 -15.34 -10.86
CA LYS A 30 39.83 -14.86 -9.49
C LYS A 30 38.43 -14.33 -9.25
N ILE A 31 38.03 -14.30 -7.98
CA ILE A 31 36.78 -13.73 -7.53
C ILE A 31 37.04 -12.77 -6.38
N THR A 32 36.35 -11.63 -6.40
CA THR A 32 36.23 -10.72 -5.27
C THR A 32 34.77 -10.66 -4.87
N VAL A 33 34.47 -10.99 -3.62
CA VAL A 33 33.13 -10.96 -3.04
C VAL A 33 33.08 -9.82 -2.02
N PRO A 34 32.40 -8.70 -2.32
CA PRO A 34 32.31 -7.58 -1.37
C PRO A 34 31.52 -7.96 -0.12
N HIS A 35 31.71 -7.22 0.98
CA HIS A 35 31.15 -7.51 2.30
C HIS A 35 29.61 -7.62 2.34
N GLN A 36 28.91 -6.92 1.46
CA GLN A 36 27.44 -6.97 1.35
C GLN A 36 26.91 -8.14 0.51
N TYR A 37 27.79 -8.93 -0.10
CA TYR A 37 27.45 -10.04 -0.97
C TYR A 37 27.88 -11.39 -0.41
N THR A 38 27.18 -12.42 -0.83
CA THR A 38 27.60 -13.81 -0.74
C THR A 38 27.64 -14.37 -2.16
N ALA A 39 28.71 -15.06 -2.55
CA ALA A 39 28.79 -15.68 -3.86
C ALA A 39 28.42 -17.16 -3.79
N LEU A 40 27.66 -17.62 -4.78
CA LEU A 40 27.27 -19.01 -4.99
C LEU A 40 27.87 -19.46 -6.32
N VAL A 41 28.71 -20.48 -6.28
CA VAL A 41 29.38 -21.02 -7.47
C VAL A 41 28.64 -22.25 -7.94
N PHE A 42 28.23 -22.25 -9.20
CA PHE A 42 27.51 -23.34 -9.84
C PHE A 42 28.39 -23.97 -10.92
N ALA A 43 28.36 -25.31 -11.02
CA ALA A 43 28.85 -26.06 -12.17
C ALA A 43 27.68 -26.79 -12.81
N ASP A 44 27.49 -26.59 -14.11
CA ASP A 44 26.40 -27.22 -14.87
C ASP A 44 25.03 -27.06 -14.18
N GLY A 45 24.76 -25.88 -13.61
CA GLY A 45 23.53 -25.54 -12.90
C GLY A 45 23.41 -26.08 -11.47
N LYS A 46 24.36 -26.89 -10.99
CA LYS A 46 24.37 -27.41 -9.62
C LYS A 46 25.26 -26.55 -8.72
N LEU A 47 24.74 -26.20 -7.53
CA LEU A 47 25.51 -25.45 -6.54
C LEU A 47 26.70 -26.29 -6.06
N LEU A 48 27.91 -25.82 -6.32
CA LEU A 48 29.14 -26.45 -5.85
C LEU A 48 29.49 -25.98 -4.44
N LEU A 49 29.54 -24.66 -4.24
CA LEU A 49 29.93 -24.07 -2.97
C LEU A 49 29.43 -22.64 -2.82
N ARG A 50 29.44 -22.19 -1.56
CA ARG A 50 29.23 -20.81 -1.17
C ARG A 50 30.57 -20.17 -0.79
N MET A 51 30.78 -18.93 -1.21
CA MET A 51 31.92 -18.12 -0.81
C MET A 51 31.46 -16.91 0.00
N GLU A 52 32.09 -16.74 1.15
CA GLU A 52 31.97 -15.55 1.98
C GLU A 52 32.78 -14.38 1.40
N PRO A 53 32.55 -13.15 1.90
CA PRO A 53 33.32 -11.99 1.49
C PRO A 53 34.82 -12.24 1.46
N CYS A 54 35.46 -11.88 0.35
CA CYS A 54 36.88 -12.10 0.15
C CYS A 54 37.42 -11.20 -0.95
N ASP A 55 38.73 -10.96 -0.91
CA ASP A 55 39.43 -10.19 -1.93
C ASP A 55 40.30 -11.11 -2.80
N SER A 56 40.10 -11.02 -4.11
CA SER A 56 40.96 -11.58 -5.16
C SER A 56 41.36 -13.06 -4.95
N LYS A 57 40.42 -13.91 -4.53
CA LYS A 57 40.68 -15.35 -4.33
C LYS A 57 40.68 -16.10 -5.66
N ILE A 58 41.61 -17.04 -5.83
CA ILE A 58 41.66 -17.91 -7.00
C ILE A 58 40.57 -18.98 -6.90
N ILE A 59 39.67 -19.02 -7.89
CA ILE A 59 38.43 -19.81 -7.82
C ILE A 59 38.72 -21.32 -7.72
N TYR A 60 39.60 -21.87 -8.57
CA TYR A 60 39.88 -23.32 -8.57
C TYR A 60 40.50 -23.83 -7.26
N ARG A 61 41.16 -22.96 -6.48
CA ARG A 61 41.70 -23.34 -5.17
C ARG A 61 40.61 -23.55 -4.14
N VAL A 62 39.42 -22.99 -4.38
CA VAL A 62 38.26 -23.09 -3.49
C VAL A 62 37.30 -24.16 -4.00
N CYS A 63 37.02 -24.24 -5.31
CA CYS A 63 36.09 -25.22 -5.87
C CYS A 63 36.71 -26.57 -6.27
N GLY A 64 38.03 -26.70 -6.20
CA GLY A 64 38.75 -27.92 -6.55
C GLY A 64 39.43 -27.83 -7.92
N LYS A 65 40.58 -28.52 -8.05
CA LYS A 65 41.39 -28.52 -9.29
C LYS A 65 40.69 -29.29 -10.42
N GLU A 66 39.84 -30.24 -10.06
CA GLU A 66 39.02 -31.06 -10.94
C GLU A 66 37.99 -30.23 -11.72
N GLN A 67 37.60 -29.05 -11.19
CA GLN A 67 36.67 -28.15 -11.87
C GLN A 67 37.33 -27.33 -12.99
N VAL A 68 38.66 -27.34 -13.09
CA VAL A 68 39.37 -26.61 -14.16
C VAL A 68 38.96 -27.17 -15.53
N GLY A 69 38.56 -26.27 -16.44
CA GLY A 69 38.04 -26.62 -17.76
C GLY A 69 36.52 -26.83 -17.82
N HIS A 70 35.84 -27.00 -16.68
CA HIS A 70 34.38 -27.07 -16.62
C HIS A 70 33.75 -25.68 -16.75
N THR A 71 32.49 -25.65 -17.17
CA THR A 71 31.72 -24.42 -17.29
C THR A 71 31.10 -24.08 -15.94
N LEU A 72 31.47 -22.93 -15.39
CA LEU A 72 30.96 -22.41 -14.14
C LEU A 72 30.10 -21.16 -14.36
N GLN A 73 29.26 -20.88 -13.37
CA GLN A 73 28.53 -19.62 -13.24
C GLN A 73 28.56 -19.17 -11.79
N ILE A 74 28.68 -17.87 -11.53
CA ILE A 74 28.67 -17.31 -10.18
C ILE A 74 27.41 -16.47 -10.01
N ALA A 75 26.66 -16.69 -8.94
CA ALA A 75 25.61 -15.81 -8.49
C ALA A 75 26.07 -15.01 -7.28
N PHE A 76 26.04 -13.68 -7.37
CA PHE A 76 26.28 -12.80 -6.24
C PHE A 76 24.94 -12.40 -5.63
N VAL A 77 24.70 -12.81 -4.39
CA VAL A 77 23.47 -12.53 -3.65
C VAL A 77 23.72 -11.41 -2.65
N HIS A 78 22.97 -10.32 -2.75
CA HIS A 78 23.12 -9.16 -1.87
C HIS A 78 22.36 -9.36 -0.55
N GLY A 79 23.09 -9.43 0.57
CA GLY A 79 22.54 -9.83 1.88
C GLY A 79 21.61 -8.81 2.55
N LYS A 80 21.68 -7.53 2.15
CA LYS A 80 20.87 -6.42 2.71
C LYS A 80 19.95 -5.71 1.71
N ALA A 81 19.79 -6.25 0.50
CA ALA A 81 19.17 -5.50 -0.61
C ALA A 81 17.64 -5.50 -0.62
N ILE A 82 16.96 -6.24 0.27
CA ILE A 82 15.49 -6.30 0.21
C ILE A 82 14.93 -5.18 1.10
N PRO A 83 14.47 -4.05 0.52
CA PRO A 83 13.88 -2.97 1.29
C PRO A 83 12.54 -3.40 1.90
N GLU A 84 12.03 -2.55 2.77
CA GLU A 84 10.65 -2.66 3.23
C GLU A 84 9.69 -2.75 2.02
N THR A 85 8.82 -3.74 2.08
CA THR A 85 7.91 -4.10 1.01
C THR A 85 6.49 -3.76 1.41
N LEU A 86 5.83 -2.93 0.60
CA LEU A 86 4.40 -2.68 0.72
C LEU A 86 3.62 -3.86 0.15
N TRP A 87 2.57 -4.25 0.87
CA TRP A 87 1.68 -5.33 0.48
C TRP A 87 0.22 -4.89 0.63
N GLY A 88 -0.65 -5.51 -0.17
CA GLY A 88 -2.09 -5.26 -0.13
C GLY A 88 -2.86 -6.31 -0.89
N PHE A 89 -4.05 -6.61 -0.41
CA PHE A 89 -5.01 -7.50 -1.07
C PHE A 89 -6.43 -7.07 -0.70
N GLY A 90 -7.40 -7.34 -1.57
CA GLY A 90 -8.77 -6.91 -1.38
C GLY A 90 -9.79 -7.81 -2.07
N ASN A 91 -11.04 -7.37 -2.04
CA ASN A 91 -12.18 -8.11 -2.59
C ASN A 91 -12.38 -9.51 -1.97
N VAL A 92 -11.94 -9.71 -0.74
CA VAL A 92 -12.18 -10.94 0.01
C VAL A 92 -13.65 -11.00 0.39
N GLN A 93 -14.38 -11.99 -0.12
CA GLN A 93 -15.78 -12.17 0.25
C GLN A 93 -15.88 -12.62 1.71
N VAL A 94 -16.56 -11.81 2.52
CA VAL A 94 -16.83 -12.07 3.92
C VAL A 94 -18.33 -12.24 4.07
N ASN A 95 -18.73 -13.42 4.54
CA ASN A 95 -20.09 -13.69 4.97
C ASN A 95 -20.11 -13.70 6.51
N ASN A 96 -20.47 -12.56 7.12
CA ASN A 96 -20.67 -12.49 8.56
C ASN A 96 -22.06 -13.04 8.90
N GLN A 97 -22.10 -14.32 9.28
CA GLN A 97 -23.35 -15.03 9.55
C GLN A 97 -24.09 -14.45 10.77
N ARG A 98 -23.34 -13.99 11.78
CA ARG A 98 -23.88 -13.45 13.02
C ARG A 98 -24.66 -12.17 12.77
N LEU A 99 -24.10 -11.25 11.99
CA LEU A 99 -24.71 -9.96 11.68
C LEU A 99 -25.55 -9.98 10.40
N ARG A 100 -25.56 -11.11 9.67
CA ARG A 100 -26.19 -11.26 8.35
C ARG A 100 -25.67 -10.21 7.35
N GLU A 101 -24.38 -9.93 7.43
CA GLU A 101 -23.69 -8.99 6.56
C GLU A 101 -22.86 -9.77 5.53
N LEU A 102 -23.04 -9.44 4.25
CA LEU A 102 -22.21 -9.95 3.17
C LEU A 102 -21.48 -8.76 2.57
N TYR A 103 -20.16 -8.78 2.59
CA TYR A 103 -19.34 -7.68 2.12
C TYR A 103 -17.97 -8.16 1.65
N ARG A 104 -17.32 -7.33 0.85
CA ARG A 104 -15.94 -7.53 0.41
C ARG A 104 -15.00 -6.73 1.30
N ALA A 105 -13.98 -7.38 1.84
CA ALA A 105 -12.96 -6.76 2.68
C ALA A 105 -11.56 -6.86 2.05
N GLY A 106 -10.62 -6.10 2.61
CA GLY A 106 -9.21 -6.21 2.31
C GLY A 106 -8.33 -5.59 3.38
N ALA A 107 -7.02 -5.75 3.20
CA ALA A 107 -6.01 -5.24 4.10
C ALA A 107 -4.76 -4.80 3.32
N ASN A 108 -4.03 -3.85 3.89
CA ASN A 108 -2.73 -3.42 3.39
C ASN A 108 -1.74 -3.21 4.53
N GLY A 109 -0.47 -3.05 4.18
CA GLY A 109 0.57 -2.84 5.17
C GLY A 109 1.98 -2.87 4.58
N ALA A 110 2.94 -3.03 5.47
CA ALA A 110 4.35 -3.16 5.11
C ALA A 110 4.95 -4.41 5.77
N CYS A 111 5.99 -4.97 5.14
CA CYS A 111 6.78 -6.03 5.72
C CYS A 111 8.28 -5.79 5.48
N LYS A 112 9.08 -6.18 6.47
CA LYS A 112 10.53 -6.27 6.34
C LYS A 112 10.91 -7.74 6.31
N VAL A 113 11.73 -8.10 5.34
CA VAL A 113 12.27 -9.46 5.21
C VAL A 113 13.77 -9.43 5.25
N VAL A 114 14.35 -10.50 5.77
CA VAL A 114 15.79 -10.72 5.74
C VAL A 114 16.06 -12.16 5.35
N ILE A 115 17.26 -12.43 4.85
CA ILE A 115 17.71 -13.80 4.63
C ILE A 115 17.81 -14.48 6.00
N ALA A 116 17.14 -15.63 6.15
CA ALA A 116 16.90 -16.24 7.45
C ALA A 116 18.18 -16.73 8.12
N ASP A 117 19.05 -17.36 7.33
CA ASP A 117 20.28 -17.98 7.77
C ASP A 117 21.25 -18.11 6.57
N ILE A 118 22.40 -18.72 6.83
CA ILE A 118 23.48 -18.84 5.86
C ILE A 118 23.17 -19.78 4.67
N SER A 119 22.23 -20.70 4.84
CA SER A 119 21.68 -21.55 3.76
C SER A 119 20.56 -20.85 2.98
N GLY A 120 19.98 -19.78 3.56
CA GLY A 120 18.96 -18.94 2.94
C GLY A 120 19.41 -18.30 1.62
N TYR A 121 20.70 -17.99 1.46
CA TYR A 121 21.25 -17.47 0.20
C TYR A 121 21.06 -18.45 -0.97
N GLY A 122 21.35 -19.73 -0.74
CA GLY A 122 21.18 -20.78 -1.75
C GLY A 122 19.70 -21.04 -2.05
N ARG A 123 18.86 -21.06 -1.01
CA ARG A 123 17.40 -21.20 -1.13
C ARG A 123 16.78 -20.06 -1.92
N LEU A 124 17.22 -18.82 -1.68
CA LEU A 124 16.77 -17.64 -2.41
C LEU A 124 17.13 -17.74 -3.89
N ALA A 125 18.35 -18.12 -4.23
CA ALA A 125 18.76 -18.33 -5.61
C ALA A 125 17.98 -19.47 -6.28
N ALA A 126 17.72 -20.57 -5.57
CA ALA A 126 16.94 -21.70 -6.09
C ALA A 126 15.45 -21.39 -6.28
N ALA A 127 14.92 -20.36 -5.60
CA ALA A 127 13.53 -19.97 -5.77
C ALA A 127 13.26 -19.40 -7.18
N PHE A 128 14.25 -18.83 -7.86
CA PHE A 128 14.10 -18.20 -9.17
C PHE A 128 14.72 -19.04 -10.30
N PRO A 129 14.31 -18.82 -11.56
CA PRO A 129 14.96 -19.47 -12.71
C PRO A 129 16.47 -19.21 -12.72
N HIS A 130 17.24 -20.29 -12.86
CA HIS A 130 18.70 -20.21 -12.82
C HIS A 130 19.27 -19.31 -13.92
N GLY A 131 20.28 -18.51 -13.58
CA GLY A 131 20.96 -17.62 -14.52
C GLY A 131 20.22 -16.31 -14.83
N MET A 132 19.03 -16.09 -14.27
CA MET A 132 18.29 -14.84 -14.43
C MET A 132 18.61 -13.88 -13.28
N THR A 133 18.83 -12.60 -13.62
CA THR A 133 18.94 -11.55 -12.63
C THR A 133 17.67 -11.46 -11.81
N VAL A 134 17.79 -11.50 -10.49
CA VAL A 134 16.67 -11.37 -9.55
C VAL A 134 16.67 -9.96 -8.99
N THR A 135 15.57 -9.24 -9.18
CA THR A 135 15.39 -7.86 -8.69
C THR A 135 14.59 -7.84 -7.39
N ILE A 136 14.59 -6.70 -6.72
CA ILE A 136 13.73 -6.43 -5.56
C ILE A 136 12.24 -6.68 -5.91
N ASP A 137 11.80 -6.26 -7.10
CA ASP A 137 10.41 -6.40 -7.51
C ASP A 137 10.02 -7.87 -7.72
N SER A 138 10.91 -8.69 -8.27
CA SER A 138 10.68 -10.13 -8.40
C SER A 138 10.52 -10.83 -7.04
N VAL A 139 11.29 -10.41 -6.04
CA VAL A 139 11.15 -10.91 -4.66
C VAL A 139 9.85 -10.39 -4.03
N ARG A 140 9.53 -9.11 -4.24
CA ARG A 140 8.32 -8.45 -3.76
C ARG A 140 7.05 -9.13 -4.26
N GLU A 141 6.98 -9.44 -5.55
CA GLU A 141 5.80 -10.07 -6.17
C GLU A 141 5.49 -11.43 -5.52
N ARG A 142 6.51 -12.28 -5.35
CA ARG A 142 6.35 -13.58 -4.68
C ARG A 142 5.95 -13.44 -3.21
N LEU A 143 6.56 -12.50 -2.48
CA LEU A 143 6.19 -12.23 -1.10
C LEU A 143 4.74 -11.74 -0.99
N ASN A 144 4.32 -10.81 -1.84
CA ASN A 144 2.95 -10.29 -1.86
C ASN A 144 1.92 -11.37 -2.17
N ALA A 145 2.23 -12.32 -3.05
CA ALA A 145 1.37 -13.47 -3.29
C ALA A 145 1.20 -14.36 -2.03
N ILE A 146 2.28 -14.61 -1.30
CA ILE A 146 2.24 -15.40 -0.05
C ILE A 146 1.46 -14.64 1.04
N ILE A 147 1.77 -13.36 1.25
CA ILE A 147 1.11 -12.50 2.23
C ILE A 147 -0.38 -12.37 1.91
N GLY A 148 -0.73 -12.17 0.64
CA GLY A 148 -2.12 -12.12 0.20
C GLY A 148 -2.85 -13.42 0.49
N SER A 149 -2.26 -14.58 0.16
CA SER A 149 -2.87 -15.88 0.44
C SER A 149 -3.13 -16.10 1.93
N VAL A 150 -2.18 -15.77 2.81
CA VAL A 150 -2.35 -15.90 4.27
C VAL A 150 -3.37 -14.86 4.77
N GLY A 151 -3.25 -13.63 4.30
CA GLY A 151 -4.12 -12.53 4.69
C GLY A 151 -5.59 -12.78 4.35
N VAL A 152 -5.89 -13.35 3.19
CA VAL A 152 -7.26 -13.76 2.80
C VAL A 152 -7.85 -14.74 3.82
N GLN A 153 -7.08 -15.76 4.22
CA GLN A 153 -7.51 -16.74 5.21
C GLN A 153 -7.73 -16.10 6.58
N VAL A 154 -6.80 -15.24 7.02
CA VAL A 154 -6.91 -14.52 8.29
C VAL A 154 -8.14 -13.63 8.31
N LEU A 155 -8.33 -12.77 7.30
CA LEU A 155 -9.48 -11.87 7.22
C LEU A 155 -10.80 -12.65 7.23
N GLY A 156 -10.91 -13.70 6.42
CA GLY A 156 -12.09 -14.54 6.41
C GLY A 156 -12.39 -15.11 7.80
N SER A 157 -11.36 -15.64 8.48
CA SER A 157 -11.52 -16.22 9.82
C SER A 157 -11.87 -15.20 10.91
N CYS A 158 -11.30 -14.00 10.85
CA CYS A 158 -11.57 -12.95 11.83
C CYS A 158 -12.95 -12.31 11.65
N LEU A 159 -13.45 -12.24 10.42
CA LEU A 159 -14.64 -11.46 10.09
C LEU A 159 -15.92 -12.30 9.96
N ALA A 160 -15.84 -13.56 9.49
CA ALA A 160 -17.03 -14.35 9.12
C ALA A 160 -18.00 -14.67 10.28
N ASN A 161 -17.56 -14.59 11.54
CA ASN A 161 -18.43 -14.80 12.71
C ASN A 161 -18.23 -13.73 13.80
N SER A 162 -17.62 -12.61 13.42
CA SER A 162 -17.30 -11.54 14.36
C SER A 162 -18.57 -10.84 14.87
N PRO A 163 -18.63 -10.42 16.15
CA PRO A 163 -19.61 -9.45 16.59
C PRO A 163 -19.39 -8.05 15.99
N VAL A 164 -18.26 -7.82 15.31
CA VAL A 164 -17.90 -6.53 14.69
C VAL A 164 -18.55 -6.40 13.32
N SER A 165 -19.27 -5.29 13.12
CA SER A 165 -19.89 -4.94 11.83
C SER A 165 -18.85 -4.58 10.77
N ALA A 166 -19.22 -4.73 9.50
CA ALA A 166 -18.51 -4.18 8.35
C ALA A 166 -18.14 -2.69 8.52
N CYS A 167 -18.91 -1.92 9.31
CA CYS A 167 -18.62 -0.51 9.60
C CYS A 167 -17.44 -0.27 10.54
N GLU A 168 -17.02 -1.29 11.29
CA GLU A 168 -16.09 -1.16 12.42
C GLU A 168 -14.94 -2.15 12.31
N VAL A 169 -14.69 -2.73 11.13
CA VAL A 169 -13.66 -3.75 10.92
C VAL A 169 -12.27 -3.29 11.36
N SER A 170 -11.98 -1.98 11.35
CA SER A 170 -10.73 -1.40 11.84
C SER A 170 -10.43 -1.77 13.29
N SER A 171 -11.45 -2.02 14.12
CA SER A 171 -11.27 -2.50 15.51
C SER A 171 -10.58 -3.86 15.60
N LEU A 172 -10.60 -4.66 14.52
CA LEU A 172 -9.95 -5.96 14.43
C LEU A 172 -8.52 -5.90 13.89
N LEU A 173 -7.98 -4.70 13.62
CA LEU A 173 -6.64 -4.53 13.05
C LEU A 173 -5.57 -5.25 13.88
N GLY A 174 -5.62 -5.10 15.21
CA GLY A 174 -4.69 -5.78 16.12
C GLY A 174 -4.78 -7.31 16.05
N GLU A 175 -6.00 -7.86 16.00
CA GLU A 175 -6.22 -9.30 15.89
C GLU A 175 -5.71 -9.85 14.55
N VAL A 176 -6.04 -9.17 13.44
CA VAL A 176 -5.58 -9.52 12.10
C VAL A 176 -4.05 -9.47 12.03
N GLN A 177 -3.43 -8.40 12.55
CA GLN A 177 -1.98 -8.28 12.57
C GLN A 177 -1.33 -9.43 13.34
N ASN A 178 -1.82 -9.74 14.55
CA ASN A 178 -1.28 -10.82 15.38
C ASN A 178 -1.39 -12.17 14.69
N LYS A 179 -2.55 -12.51 14.10
CA LYS A 179 -2.71 -13.79 13.38
C LYS A 179 -1.86 -13.85 12.12
N MET A 180 -1.77 -12.77 11.35
CA MET A 180 -0.89 -12.71 10.18
C MET A 180 0.57 -12.88 10.57
N GLN A 181 1.03 -12.22 11.64
CA GLN A 181 2.41 -12.37 12.14
C GLN A 181 2.74 -13.81 12.48
N VAL A 182 1.87 -14.50 13.25
CA VAL A 182 2.08 -15.91 13.63
C VAL A 182 2.13 -16.81 12.39
N LEU A 183 1.14 -16.72 11.50
CA LEU A 183 1.07 -17.59 10.33
C LEU A 183 2.18 -17.32 9.30
N LEU A 184 2.62 -16.07 9.17
CA LEU A 184 3.69 -15.70 8.24
C LEU A 184 5.08 -16.02 8.79
N ALA A 185 5.29 -15.93 10.11
CA ALA A 185 6.55 -16.33 10.73
C ALA A 185 6.87 -17.81 10.47
N ASP A 186 5.84 -18.67 10.49
CA ASP A 186 5.98 -20.11 10.26
C ASP A 186 5.69 -20.58 8.83
N ASN A 187 5.47 -19.66 7.90
CA ASN A 187 5.08 -20.01 6.54
C ASN A 187 6.18 -20.77 5.78
N GLN A 188 5.85 -22.00 5.36
CA GLN A 188 6.78 -22.89 4.69
C GLN A 188 7.32 -22.32 3.37
N LYS A 189 6.50 -21.61 2.58
CA LYS A 189 6.94 -21.03 1.29
C LYS A 189 8.00 -19.94 1.49
N ILE A 190 7.89 -19.16 2.57
CA ILE A 190 8.87 -18.13 2.93
C ILE A 190 10.19 -18.78 3.37
N LYS A 191 10.09 -19.84 4.19
CA LYS A 191 11.26 -20.63 4.65
C LYS A 191 11.98 -21.31 3.48
N GLU A 192 11.23 -21.87 2.53
CA GLU A 192 11.74 -22.48 1.29
C GLU A 192 12.44 -21.48 0.37
N MET A 193 12.03 -20.21 0.36
CA MET A 193 12.76 -19.11 -0.28
C MET A 193 14.01 -18.67 0.50
N GLY A 194 14.24 -19.19 1.71
CA GLY A 194 15.38 -18.80 2.53
C GLY A 194 15.21 -17.45 3.23
N LEU A 195 14.00 -16.92 3.29
CA LEU A 195 13.69 -15.63 3.92
C LEU A 195 13.03 -15.84 5.29
N ARG A 196 13.03 -14.78 6.10
CA ARG A 196 12.17 -14.63 7.28
C ARG A 196 11.59 -13.22 7.30
N ILE A 197 10.35 -13.09 7.75
CA ILE A 197 9.75 -11.79 8.03
C ILE A 197 10.28 -11.31 9.39
N SER A 198 10.97 -10.17 9.41
CA SER A 198 11.51 -9.55 10.62
C SER A 198 10.55 -8.54 11.24
N ALA A 199 9.68 -7.93 10.43
CA ALA A 199 8.60 -7.06 10.87
C ALA A 199 7.42 -7.13 9.89
N LEU A 200 6.20 -7.07 10.42
CA LEU A 200 4.96 -7.00 9.65
C LEU A 200 4.04 -5.98 10.31
N THR A 201 3.55 -5.03 9.54
CA THR A 201 2.54 -4.06 9.96
C THR A 201 1.30 -4.20 9.09
N VAL A 202 0.13 -4.16 9.70
CA VAL A 202 -1.16 -3.98 9.01
C VAL A 202 -1.51 -2.52 9.14
N ALA A 203 -1.47 -1.78 8.03
CA ALA A 203 -1.73 -0.33 8.03
C ALA A 203 -3.23 -0.02 8.07
N GLY A 204 -4.07 -0.89 7.52
CA GLY A 204 -5.50 -0.69 7.52
C GLY A 204 -6.28 -1.91 7.05
N LEU A 205 -7.53 -1.96 7.52
CA LEU A 205 -8.57 -2.85 7.04
C LEU A 205 -9.59 -2.01 6.28
N PHE A 206 -10.08 -2.51 5.16
CA PHE A 206 -11.03 -1.80 4.33
C PHE A 206 -12.17 -2.70 3.90
N VAL A 207 -13.35 -2.11 3.77
CA VAL A 207 -14.54 -2.75 3.22
C VAL A 207 -14.89 -2.03 1.93
N ASN A 208 -15.33 -2.79 0.92
CA ASN A 208 -15.82 -2.23 -0.31
C ASN A 208 -16.98 -1.26 -0.01
N TRP A 209 -16.87 -0.06 -0.57
CA TRP A 209 -17.79 1.03 -0.28
C TRP A 209 -19.25 0.72 -0.64
N GLU A 210 -19.49 0.02 -1.76
CA GLU A 210 -20.84 -0.34 -2.22
C GLU A 210 -21.51 -1.27 -1.20
N ASP A 211 -20.75 -2.24 -0.70
CA ASP A 211 -21.24 -3.22 0.27
C ASP A 211 -21.51 -2.53 1.62
N LEU A 212 -20.62 -1.62 2.03
CA LEU A 212 -20.76 -0.81 3.24
C LEU A 212 -22.00 0.10 3.19
N GLU A 213 -22.23 0.76 2.06
CA GLU A 213 -23.38 1.63 1.81
C GLU A 213 -24.69 0.83 1.81
N SER A 214 -24.69 -0.36 1.20
CA SER A 214 -25.80 -1.30 1.22
C SER A 214 -26.14 -1.76 2.64
N ILE A 215 -25.13 -2.14 3.43
CA ILE A 215 -25.31 -2.55 4.83
C ILE A 215 -25.88 -1.41 5.68
N ARG A 216 -25.31 -0.21 5.59
CA ARG A 216 -25.80 0.99 6.32
C ARG A 216 -27.23 1.33 5.95
N SER A 217 -27.57 1.26 4.66
CA SER A 217 -28.92 1.55 4.18
C SER A 217 -29.95 0.55 4.69
N ARG A 218 -29.57 -0.72 4.93
CA ARG A 218 -30.46 -1.72 5.54
C ARG A 218 -30.63 -1.49 7.05
N LEU A 219 -29.54 -1.16 7.74
CA LEU A 219 -29.55 -0.90 9.19
C LEU A 219 -30.36 0.35 9.55
N ASN A 220 -30.35 1.37 8.69
CA ASN A 220 -31.03 2.64 8.92
C ASN A 220 -32.48 2.68 8.41
N LYS A 221 -33.01 1.59 7.84
CA LYS A 221 -34.44 1.53 7.50
C LYS A 221 -35.25 1.37 8.80
N PRO A 222 -36.20 2.26 9.11
CA PRO A 222 -37.13 2.02 10.20
C PRO A 222 -37.89 0.72 9.89
N GLU A 223 -37.97 -0.18 10.87
CA GLU A 223 -38.77 -1.40 10.75
C GLU A 223 -40.20 -1.01 10.38
N SER A 224 -40.59 -1.25 9.12
CA SER A 224 -41.98 -1.14 8.71
C SER A 224 -42.76 -2.32 9.28
N THR A 225 -43.36 -2.08 10.44
CA THR A 225 -44.65 -2.59 10.93
C THR A 225 -45.07 -4.00 10.48
N LYS A 226 -45.00 -4.96 11.41
CA LYS A 226 -45.95 -6.07 11.57
C LYS A 226 -46.25 -6.13 13.07
N GLU A 227 -47.46 -6.10 13.62
CA GLU A 227 -48.84 -6.04 13.17
C GLU A 227 -49.59 -5.30 14.30
N ALA A 228 -50.62 -4.55 13.95
CA ALA A 228 -51.48 -3.90 14.93
C ALA A 228 -52.26 -4.96 15.75
N VAL A 229 -52.06 -4.95 17.06
CA VAL A 229 -53.08 -5.37 18.03
C VAL A 229 -53.14 -4.28 19.10
N SER A 230 -54.26 -3.57 19.18
CA SER A 230 -54.60 -2.64 20.27
C SER A 230 -55.55 -3.35 21.26
N PRO A 231 -55.90 -2.74 22.41
CA PRO A 231 -55.06 -2.49 23.57
C PRO A 231 -55.72 -3.02 24.87
N ALA A 232 -54.96 -3.21 25.96
CA ALA A 232 -55.53 -3.25 27.31
C ALA A 232 -54.51 -2.81 28.38
N ASP A 233 -54.84 -1.69 29.00
CA ASP A 233 -54.62 -1.30 30.39
C ASP A 233 -53.20 -1.27 31.01
N GLY A 234 -52.79 -0.05 31.38
CA GLY A 234 -52.57 0.22 32.81
C GLY A 234 -51.19 0.73 33.25
N LYS A 235 -51.17 2.00 33.64
CA LYS A 235 -50.33 2.68 34.67
C LYS A 235 -48.98 3.32 34.27
N SER A 236 -49.09 4.64 34.15
CA SER A 236 -48.20 5.75 34.57
C SER A 236 -47.07 5.48 35.58
N LEU A 237 -45.92 6.12 35.35
CA LEU A 237 -45.07 6.98 36.24
C LEU A 237 -43.65 7.05 35.62
N ALA A 238 -42.81 8.08 35.68
CA ALA A 238 -42.86 9.52 35.92
C ALA A 238 -41.48 10.05 35.45
N ALA A 239 -41.40 11.34 35.12
CA ALA A 239 -40.19 12.04 34.73
C ALA A 239 -39.13 12.12 35.84
N GLY A 240 -37.86 12.31 35.45
CA GLY A 240 -36.77 12.66 36.36
C GLY A 240 -35.49 13.03 35.61
N ASP A 241 -35.32 14.33 35.33
CA ASP A 241 -34.03 14.96 35.04
C ASP A 241 -33.07 14.80 36.22
N VAL A 242 -31.83 14.39 35.99
CA VAL A 242 -30.68 14.76 36.83
C VAL A 242 -29.41 14.84 35.95
N THR A 243 -29.01 16.07 35.63
CA THR A 243 -27.62 16.45 35.35
C THR A 243 -26.81 16.44 36.64
N ALA A 244 -25.62 15.82 36.62
CA ALA A 244 -24.53 16.13 37.54
C ALA A 244 -23.17 15.99 36.82
N HIS A 245 -22.45 17.10 36.76
CA HIS A 245 -21.09 17.28 36.24
C HIS A 245 -20.02 16.76 37.21
N ALA A 246 -18.80 16.61 36.65
CA ALA A 246 -17.49 16.27 37.23
C ALA A 246 -17.22 14.76 37.35
N SER A 247 -16.21 14.18 36.69
CA SER A 247 -14.81 14.64 36.68
C SER A 247 -14.10 14.44 35.33
N VAL A 248 -13.34 15.45 34.93
CA VAL A 248 -12.34 15.40 33.85
C VAL A 248 -10.98 15.18 34.48
N GLU A 249 -10.33 14.05 34.19
CA GLU A 249 -8.87 13.94 34.20
C GLU A 249 -8.41 13.02 33.06
N HIS A 250 -7.77 13.65 32.06
CA HIS A 250 -6.87 13.14 31.03
C HIS A 250 -6.98 11.67 30.56
N GLN A 251 -7.84 11.44 29.56
CA GLN A 251 -7.63 10.45 28.50
C GLN A 251 -8.15 11.02 27.16
N THR A 252 -7.27 11.69 26.42
CA THR A 252 -7.46 12.15 25.04
C THR A 252 -6.13 11.86 24.38
N ASP A 253 -6.01 10.97 23.39
CA ASP A 253 -5.99 11.47 22.00
C ASP A 253 -6.20 10.41 20.89
N ASP A 254 -6.36 9.10 21.15
CA ASP A 254 -6.37 8.12 20.03
C ASP A 254 -7.74 7.98 19.33
N CYS A 255 -8.86 8.10 20.06
CA CYS A 255 -10.21 7.86 19.53
C CYS A 255 -10.80 9.05 18.73
N ALA A 256 -10.43 10.28 19.12
CA ALA A 256 -10.84 11.50 18.40
C ALA A 256 -10.21 11.57 17.00
N ASP A 257 -9.01 11.00 16.89
CA ASP A 257 -8.15 11.09 15.73
C ASP A 257 -8.54 10.04 14.65
N GLU A 258 -8.97 8.84 15.06
CA GLU A 258 -9.59 7.84 14.17
C GLU A 258 -10.93 8.31 13.60
N THR A 259 -11.75 8.96 14.44
CA THR A 259 -13.03 9.56 14.01
C THR A 259 -12.81 10.63 12.94
N LEU A 260 -11.76 11.43 13.08
CA LEU A 260 -11.39 12.45 12.12
C LEU A 260 -10.93 11.85 10.78
N ILE A 261 -10.10 10.80 10.83
CA ILE A 261 -9.67 10.05 9.64
C ILE A 261 -10.89 9.49 8.89
N MET A 262 -11.83 8.89 9.62
CA MET A 262 -13.07 8.35 9.05
C MET A 262 -13.90 9.44 8.37
N LYS A 263 -14.11 10.59 9.02
CA LYS A 263 -14.83 11.72 8.43
C LYS A 263 -14.15 12.22 7.16
N ALA A 264 -12.82 12.37 7.17
CA ALA A 264 -12.07 12.83 6.00
C ALA A 264 -12.13 11.83 4.84
N ALA A 265 -12.05 10.53 5.14
CA ALA A 265 -12.21 9.46 4.16
C ALA A 265 -13.61 9.45 3.53
N VAL A 266 -14.67 9.65 4.33
CA VAL A 266 -16.06 9.71 3.83
C VAL A 266 -16.24 10.90 2.88
N ILE A 267 -15.72 12.09 3.25
CA ILE A 267 -15.82 13.27 2.39
C ILE A 267 -15.13 13.00 1.05
N GLN A 268 -13.86 12.56 1.08
CA GLN A 268 -13.12 12.32 -0.16
C GLN A 268 -13.71 11.22 -1.01
N SER A 269 -14.14 10.10 -0.42
CA SER A 269 -14.76 8.99 -1.16
C SER A 269 -16.03 9.42 -1.89
N ASN A 270 -16.86 10.26 -1.26
CA ASN A 270 -18.06 10.79 -1.92
C ASN A 270 -17.72 11.76 -3.04
N VAL A 271 -16.75 12.66 -2.82
CA VAL A 271 -16.28 13.56 -3.87
C VAL A 271 -15.71 12.76 -5.04
N GLU A 272 -14.92 11.73 -4.76
CA GLU A 272 -14.35 10.82 -5.76
C GLU A 272 -15.42 10.09 -6.55
N LYS A 273 -16.39 9.48 -5.86
CA LYS A 273 -17.54 8.81 -6.47
C LYS A 273 -18.29 9.77 -7.39
N ASN A 274 -18.57 10.99 -6.94
CA ASN A 274 -19.28 11.97 -7.77
C ASN A 274 -18.46 12.45 -8.96
N LEU A 275 -17.15 12.66 -8.82
CA LEU A 275 -16.27 12.95 -9.94
C LEU A 275 -16.37 11.87 -11.02
N ILE A 276 -16.45 10.60 -10.63
CA ILE A 276 -16.60 9.47 -11.57
C ILE A 276 -18.02 9.39 -12.13
N THR A 277 -19.04 9.38 -11.27
CA THR A 277 -20.40 9.00 -11.69
C THR A 277 -21.22 10.18 -12.21
N LYS A 278 -21.15 11.33 -11.53
CA LYS A 278 -21.92 12.53 -11.86
C LYS A 278 -21.22 13.37 -12.91
N PHE A 279 -19.93 13.61 -12.72
CA PHE A 279 -19.13 14.44 -13.63
C PHE A 279 -18.46 13.63 -14.73
N GLN A 280 -18.57 12.30 -14.69
CA GLN A 280 -18.12 11.39 -15.76
C GLN A 280 -16.64 11.55 -16.09
N LEU A 281 -15.80 11.83 -15.07
CA LEU A 281 -14.37 11.91 -15.28
C LEU A 281 -13.80 10.53 -15.65
N PRO A 282 -12.90 10.46 -16.65
CA PRO A 282 -12.25 9.21 -17.01
C PRO A 282 -11.49 8.61 -15.82
N HIS A 283 -11.75 7.33 -15.56
CA HIS A 283 -11.17 6.59 -14.45
C HIS A 283 -10.87 5.14 -14.87
N GLU A 284 -9.64 4.70 -14.64
CA GLU A 284 -9.16 3.36 -14.98
C GLU A 284 -8.48 2.73 -13.76
N GLY A 285 -8.99 1.59 -13.31
CA GLY A 285 -8.47 0.91 -12.12
C GLY A 285 -8.63 1.77 -10.87
N ALA A 286 -7.53 2.35 -10.39
CA ALA A 286 -7.48 3.23 -9.21
C ALA A 286 -7.05 4.68 -9.56
N HIS A 287 -7.01 5.04 -10.85
CA HIS A 287 -6.49 6.32 -11.30
C HIS A 287 -7.54 7.10 -12.09
N PHE A 288 -7.71 8.39 -11.77
CA PHE A 288 -8.29 9.33 -12.72
C PHE A 288 -7.30 9.54 -13.84
N VAL A 289 -7.72 9.34 -15.08
CA VAL A 289 -6.82 9.36 -16.24
C VAL A 289 -7.11 10.53 -17.15
N ILE A 290 -6.06 11.03 -17.79
CA ILE A 290 -6.19 12.05 -18.83
C ILE A 290 -5.16 11.80 -19.92
N ASN A 291 -5.53 12.07 -21.17
CA ASN A 291 -4.59 12.08 -22.28
C ASN A 291 -3.58 13.23 -22.07
N TYR A 292 -2.29 12.97 -22.33
CA TYR A 292 -1.23 13.92 -22.05
C TYR A 292 -1.38 15.24 -22.85
N ASP A 293 -1.77 15.18 -24.12
CA ASP A 293 -2.00 16.38 -24.93
C ASP A 293 -3.20 17.19 -24.43
N GLU A 294 -4.24 16.51 -23.98
CA GLU A 294 -5.37 17.16 -23.33
C GLU A 294 -4.96 17.87 -22.03
N TYR A 295 -4.15 17.20 -21.20
CA TYR A 295 -3.59 17.81 -20.00
C TYR A 295 -2.76 19.06 -20.31
N LEU A 296 -1.86 18.99 -21.31
CA LEU A 296 -1.04 20.14 -21.71
C LEU A 296 -1.90 21.32 -22.15
N ARG A 297 -2.91 21.09 -23.01
CA ARG A 297 -3.84 22.15 -23.43
C ARG A 297 -4.58 22.78 -22.26
N MET A 298 -5.02 21.96 -21.30
CA MET A 298 -5.68 22.47 -20.10
C MET A 298 -4.74 23.32 -19.26
N VAL A 299 -3.50 22.89 -19.06
CA VAL A 299 -2.50 23.64 -18.29
C VAL A 299 -2.13 24.94 -18.98
N GLU A 300 -1.93 24.94 -20.30
CA GLU A 300 -1.60 26.13 -21.09
C GLU A 300 -2.73 27.18 -21.08
N ALA A 301 -3.98 26.73 -20.99
CA ALA A 301 -5.14 27.62 -20.89
C ALA A 301 -5.32 28.23 -19.49
N MET A 302 -4.57 27.78 -18.47
CA MET A 302 -4.68 28.31 -17.11
C MET A 302 -3.90 29.61 -16.92
N PRO A 303 -4.34 30.50 -16.01
CA PRO A 303 -3.57 31.67 -15.64
C PRO A 303 -2.15 31.32 -15.15
N PRO A 304 -1.12 32.13 -15.47
CA PRO A 304 0.28 31.83 -15.13
C PRO A 304 0.55 31.61 -13.64
N ASP A 305 -0.22 32.25 -12.75
CA ASP A 305 -0.17 32.09 -11.29
C ASP A 305 -0.70 30.73 -10.79
N VAL A 306 -1.34 29.96 -11.68
CA VAL A 306 -1.78 28.58 -11.43
C VAL A 306 -0.71 27.59 -11.90
N ILE A 307 -0.02 27.94 -13.00
CA ILE A 307 1.03 27.15 -13.65
C ILE A 307 2.36 27.21 -12.87
N SER A 308 2.56 28.24 -12.03
CA SER A 308 3.76 28.41 -11.19
C SER A 308 3.90 27.40 -10.03
N LEU A 309 3.19 26.27 -10.05
CA LEU A 309 3.47 25.13 -9.20
C LEU A 309 4.64 24.33 -9.82
N PRO A 310 5.82 24.28 -9.18
CA PRO A 310 6.97 23.49 -9.66
C PRO A 310 6.65 22.00 -9.91
N ASN A 311 5.52 21.51 -9.38
CA ASN A 311 5.14 20.10 -9.39
C ASN A 311 4.22 19.66 -10.55
N MET A 312 3.69 20.58 -11.39
CA MET A 312 2.72 20.19 -12.44
C MET A 312 3.40 19.59 -13.67
N LYS A 313 4.58 20.08 -14.08
CA LYS A 313 5.30 19.53 -15.24
C LYS A 313 6.36 18.49 -14.87
N GLU A 314 6.92 18.53 -13.66
CA GLU A 314 8.13 17.75 -13.30
C GLU A 314 7.84 16.42 -12.58
N LYS A 315 6.61 16.18 -12.11
CA LYS A 315 6.23 14.94 -11.37
C LYS A 315 4.92 14.33 -11.87
N LEU A 316 4.79 14.20 -13.18
CA LEU A 316 3.66 13.51 -13.79
C LEU A 316 3.77 12.00 -13.51
N HIS A 317 2.72 11.41 -12.97
CA HIS A 317 2.62 9.96 -12.89
C HIS A 317 2.14 9.43 -14.25
N VAL A 318 3.07 8.93 -15.06
CA VAL A 318 2.80 8.43 -16.41
C VAL A 318 2.24 7.01 -16.32
N LEU A 319 1.04 6.81 -16.85
CA LEU A 319 0.34 5.52 -16.85
C LEU A 319 0.64 4.71 -18.12
N SER A 320 0.89 5.39 -19.24
CA SER A 320 1.35 4.76 -20.47
C SER A 320 2.11 5.73 -21.37
N SER A 321 3.10 5.22 -22.10
CA SER A 321 3.90 5.96 -23.08
C SER A 321 3.76 5.39 -24.49
N ASP A 322 4.15 6.18 -25.49
CA ASP A 322 4.31 5.73 -26.88
C ASP A 322 5.54 4.83 -27.05
N GLY A 323 5.73 4.30 -28.26
CA GLY A 323 6.87 3.42 -28.59
C GLY A 323 8.24 4.08 -28.51
N VAL A 324 8.32 5.39 -28.24
CA VAL A 324 9.55 6.18 -28.11
C VAL A 324 9.73 6.72 -26.68
N GLY A 325 8.76 6.46 -25.78
CA GLY A 325 8.80 6.83 -24.37
C GLY A 325 8.04 8.11 -24.00
N ASN A 326 7.38 8.80 -24.94
CA ASN A 326 6.62 10.00 -24.62
C ASN A 326 5.30 9.66 -23.90
N PRO A 327 4.88 10.43 -22.88
CA PRO A 327 3.63 10.16 -22.17
C PRO A 327 2.42 10.26 -23.10
N ILE A 328 1.58 9.22 -23.12
CA ILE A 328 0.27 9.23 -23.81
C ILE A 328 -0.85 9.47 -22.78
N LYS A 329 -0.76 8.80 -21.64
CA LYS A 329 -1.77 8.83 -20.59
C LYS A 329 -1.10 9.02 -19.25
N ILE A 330 -1.63 9.92 -18.45
CA ILE A 330 -1.10 10.26 -17.13
C ILE A 330 -2.22 10.22 -16.09
N GLU A 331 -1.82 10.15 -14.82
CA GLU A 331 -2.75 10.38 -13.73
C GLU A 331 -3.15 11.86 -13.68
N MET A 332 -4.46 12.09 -13.62
CA MET A 332 -5.04 13.42 -13.56
C MET A 332 -4.77 14.05 -12.19
N PHE A 333 -4.14 15.22 -12.17
CA PHE A 333 -3.93 15.99 -10.95
C PHE A 333 -5.26 16.47 -10.34
N PRO A 334 -5.40 16.55 -9.01
CA PRO A 334 -6.65 16.98 -8.37
C PRO A 334 -7.21 18.30 -8.89
N LEU A 335 -6.37 19.29 -9.19
CA LEU A 335 -6.81 20.55 -9.80
C LEU A 335 -7.50 20.32 -11.14
N ILE A 336 -6.91 19.49 -12.00
CA ILE A 336 -7.48 19.16 -13.30
C ILE A 336 -8.79 18.39 -13.13
N ARG A 337 -8.90 17.50 -12.13
CA ARG A 337 -10.16 16.81 -11.81
C ARG A 337 -11.27 17.82 -11.55
N PHE A 338 -11.04 18.80 -10.68
CA PHE A 338 -12.06 19.79 -10.34
C PHE A 338 -12.39 20.74 -11.50
N VAL A 339 -11.40 21.15 -12.30
CA VAL A 339 -11.66 21.95 -13.51
C VAL A 339 -12.48 21.15 -14.54
N LYS A 340 -12.15 19.87 -14.76
CA LYS A 340 -12.94 19.00 -15.66
C LYS A 340 -14.35 18.72 -15.12
N ALA A 341 -14.54 18.74 -13.81
CA ALA A 341 -15.85 18.70 -13.18
C ALA A 341 -16.64 20.02 -13.31
N GLY A 342 -16.09 21.03 -14.00
CA GLY A 342 -16.77 22.28 -14.32
C GLY A 342 -16.57 23.38 -13.28
N LEU A 343 -15.70 23.20 -12.28
CA LEU A 343 -15.43 24.27 -11.31
C LEU A 343 -14.59 25.39 -11.97
N PRO A 344 -14.95 26.66 -11.74
CA PRO A 344 -14.07 27.79 -12.03
C PRO A 344 -12.70 27.61 -11.37
N ILE A 345 -11.64 28.11 -12.00
CA ILE A 345 -10.25 27.92 -11.55
C ILE A 345 -10.04 28.29 -10.08
N GLY A 346 -10.64 29.39 -9.60
CA GLY A 346 -10.56 29.79 -8.20
C GLY A 346 -11.16 28.78 -7.23
N GLU A 347 -12.32 28.20 -7.58
CA GLU A 347 -12.98 27.16 -6.80
C GLU A 347 -12.25 25.82 -6.91
N ALA A 348 -11.74 25.47 -8.09
CA ALA A 348 -10.92 24.28 -8.28
C ALA A 348 -9.61 24.32 -7.47
N LYS A 349 -8.97 25.50 -7.32
CA LYS A 349 -7.84 25.70 -6.40
C LYS A 349 -8.24 25.44 -4.94
N LYS A 350 -9.40 25.97 -4.52
CA LYS A 350 -9.93 25.76 -3.17
C LYS A 350 -10.26 24.28 -2.92
N ALA A 351 -10.93 23.62 -3.86
CA ALA A 351 -11.21 22.18 -3.84
C ALA A 351 -9.93 21.35 -3.72
N THR A 352 -8.90 21.68 -4.50
CA THR A 352 -7.58 21.03 -4.46
C THR A 352 -6.92 21.17 -3.09
N ARG A 353 -7.00 22.35 -2.47
CA ARG A 353 -6.45 22.58 -1.13
C ARG A 353 -7.19 21.77 -0.07
N ILE A 354 -8.52 21.75 -0.12
CA ILE A 354 -9.35 20.93 0.78
C ILE A 354 -8.99 19.45 0.60
N TRP A 355 -8.94 18.97 -0.65
CA TRP A 355 -8.53 17.61 -1.00
C TRP A 355 -7.17 17.25 -0.42
N LYS A 356 -6.17 18.13 -0.55
CA LYS A 356 -4.84 17.91 0.03
C LYS A 356 -4.88 17.74 1.55
N VAL A 357 -5.61 18.61 2.25
CA VAL A 357 -5.70 18.56 3.72
C VAL A 357 -6.42 17.29 4.18
N LEU A 358 -7.54 16.92 3.55
CA LEU A 358 -8.23 15.66 3.81
C LEU A 358 -7.34 14.44 3.55
N ASN A 359 -6.52 14.48 2.49
CA ASN A 359 -5.57 13.41 2.19
C ASN A 359 -4.46 13.30 3.26
N CYS A 360 -3.93 14.43 3.73
CA CYS A 360 -2.96 14.46 4.82
C CYS A 360 -3.56 13.93 6.13
N ILE A 361 -4.83 14.22 6.42
CA ILE A 361 -5.55 13.65 7.57
C ILE A 361 -5.62 12.12 7.45
N ARG A 362 -5.99 11.60 6.27
CA ARG A 362 -6.13 10.15 6.04
C ARG A 362 -4.83 9.36 6.10
N HIS A 363 -3.72 9.96 5.68
CA HIS A 363 -2.44 9.25 5.54
C HIS A 363 -1.44 9.73 6.60
N ARG A 364 -1.35 9.02 7.73
CA ARG A 364 -0.40 9.37 8.79
C ARG A 364 1.05 9.21 8.31
N SER A 365 1.79 10.31 8.35
CA SER A 365 3.25 10.35 8.17
C SER A 365 3.80 11.55 8.94
N PRO A 366 5.07 11.53 9.40
CA PRO A 366 5.67 12.66 10.10
C PRO A 366 5.54 13.99 9.34
N GLY A 367 5.69 13.95 8.01
CA GLY A 367 5.53 15.14 7.16
C GLY A 367 4.07 15.63 7.07
N ASN A 368 3.09 14.73 7.07
CA ASN A 368 1.68 15.12 7.08
C ASN A 368 1.27 15.67 8.45
N THR A 369 1.76 15.09 9.55
CA THR A 369 1.52 15.60 10.90
C THR A 369 2.07 17.03 11.05
N GLU A 370 3.29 17.30 10.58
CA GLU A 370 3.86 18.65 10.62
C GLU A 370 3.08 19.65 9.75
N TYR A 371 2.66 19.21 8.54
CA TYR A 371 1.83 20.04 7.66
C TYR A 371 0.48 20.39 8.29
N LEU A 372 -0.21 19.42 8.89
CA LEU A 372 -1.51 19.62 9.53
C LEU A 372 -1.38 20.52 10.76
N ARG A 373 -0.33 20.34 11.57
CA ARG A 373 -0.04 21.23 12.70
C ARG A 373 0.08 22.68 12.23
N LYS A 374 0.94 22.95 11.23
CA LYS A 374 1.08 24.30 10.66
C LYS A 374 -0.21 24.84 10.04
N PHE A 375 -1.03 23.98 9.45
CA PHE A 375 -2.29 24.36 8.81
C PHE A 375 -3.34 24.79 9.85
N PHE A 376 -3.44 24.07 10.98
CA PHE A 376 -4.39 24.34 12.05
C PHE A 376 -3.88 25.33 13.11
N ASP A 377 -2.57 25.60 13.16
CA ASP A 377 -1.98 26.67 13.98
C ASP A 377 -2.41 28.09 13.51
N ALA A 378 -3.10 28.20 12.37
CA ALA A 378 -3.61 29.47 11.84
C ALA A 378 -4.78 30.03 12.71
N PRO A 379 -4.80 31.34 13.04
CA PRO A 379 -5.84 31.92 13.88
C PRO A 379 -7.26 31.64 13.36
N GLY A 380 -8.11 31.09 14.23
CA GLY A 380 -9.53 30.86 13.94
C GLY A 380 -9.84 29.66 13.03
N MET A 381 -8.88 28.74 12.82
CA MET A 381 -9.04 27.52 12.04
C MET A 381 -8.96 26.28 12.94
N THR A 382 -10.12 25.77 13.39
CA THR A 382 -10.19 24.48 14.11
C THR A 382 -10.43 23.33 13.13
N VAL A 383 -10.13 22.10 13.55
CA VAL A 383 -10.40 20.88 12.77
C VAL A 383 -11.89 20.77 12.43
N GLU A 384 -12.78 20.97 13.41
CA GLU A 384 -14.23 20.90 13.22
C GLU A 384 -14.73 21.93 12.21
N LYS A 385 -14.24 23.18 12.33
CA LYS A 385 -14.58 24.25 11.40
C LYS A 385 -14.11 23.93 9.98
N PHE A 386 -12.88 23.42 9.83
CA PHE A 386 -12.39 23.00 8.52
C PHE A 386 -13.24 21.88 7.92
N MET A 387 -13.65 20.88 8.70
CA MET A 387 -14.47 19.78 8.22
C MET A 387 -15.87 20.24 7.79
N SER A 388 -16.48 21.16 8.54
CA SER A 388 -17.74 21.81 8.16
C SER A 388 -17.58 22.62 6.88
N ASP A 389 -16.58 23.51 6.82
CA ASP A 389 -16.32 24.36 5.65
C ASP A 389 -16.02 23.53 4.38
N ALA A 390 -15.36 22.38 4.55
CA ALA A 390 -15.07 21.44 3.46
C ALA A 390 -16.34 20.78 2.93
N LEU A 391 -17.21 20.30 3.82
CA LEU A 391 -18.51 19.71 3.47
C LEU A 391 -19.39 20.74 2.77
N ASP A 392 -19.56 21.92 3.35
CA ASP A 392 -20.37 23.00 2.78
C ASP A 392 -19.87 23.39 1.39
N PHE A 393 -18.55 23.50 1.23
CA PHE A 393 -17.95 23.81 -0.06
C PHE A 393 -18.24 22.72 -1.10
N TYR A 394 -18.02 21.45 -0.79
CA TYR A 394 -18.27 20.38 -1.75
C TYR A 394 -19.77 20.19 -2.03
N HIS A 395 -20.63 20.37 -1.03
CA HIS A 395 -22.08 20.29 -1.19
C HIS A 395 -22.59 21.40 -2.11
N LYS A 396 -22.18 22.66 -1.87
CA LYS A 396 -22.52 23.81 -2.72
C LYS A 396 -22.11 23.62 -4.17
N ASN A 397 -20.97 22.97 -4.42
CA ASN A 397 -20.45 22.68 -5.76
C ASN A 397 -20.99 21.37 -6.35
N GLY A 398 -21.92 20.69 -5.67
CA GLY A 398 -22.50 19.43 -6.11
C GLY A 398 -21.47 18.28 -6.23
N LEU A 399 -20.31 18.41 -5.58
CA LEU A 399 -19.26 17.41 -5.47
C LEU A 399 -19.53 16.45 -4.30
N TYR A 400 -20.29 16.89 -3.29
CA TYR A 400 -20.78 16.04 -2.20
C TYR A 400 -22.31 16.09 -2.21
N THR A 401 -22.96 14.93 -2.18
CA THR A 401 -24.42 14.81 -2.37
C THR A 401 -25.07 13.89 -1.34
N LYS A 402 -24.36 13.57 -0.26
CA LYS A 402 -24.93 12.87 0.88
C LYS A 402 -25.42 13.90 1.87
N ASP A 403 -26.60 13.64 2.43
CA ASP A 403 -27.18 14.44 3.51
C ASP A 403 -26.40 14.25 4.82
#